data_AF-A0A4U6XJR2-F1
#
_entry.id   AF-A0A4U6XJR2-F1
#
_cell.length_a   1.000
_cell.length_b   1.000
_cell.length_c   1.000
_cell.angle_alpha   90.00
_cell.angle_beta   90.00
_cell.angle_gamma   90.00
#
_symmetry.space_group_name_H-M   'P 1'
#
loop_
_entity.id
_entity.type
_entity.pdbx_description
1 polymer ?
#
loop_
_entity_poly.entity_id
_entity_poly.type
_entity_poly.pdbx_seq_one_letter_code
_entity_poly.pdbx_strand_id
1 'polypeptide(L)'
;MSDEDGGLFSIAIDDSDEEGLISEEAAKAKERPRDWQSEEEFQELRATYRVNVQDGDIWQTIELPLAAVDQKTSKPALQELLHAVEELYFLRRFEEAAGFARRVLDGSDAALDRDTRQLLTRYEDKCRGRMGN
;
A
#
# COMPACT_ATOMS: atom_id res chain seq x y z
N MET A 1 -36.26 -40.01 -18.39
CA MET A 1 -35.53 -39.96 -17.12
C MET A 1 -34.09 -39.73 -17.51
N SER A 2 -33.65 -38.48 -17.50
CA SER A 2 -32.26 -38.13 -17.78
C SER A 2 -31.57 -37.99 -16.43
N ASP A 3 -30.68 -38.94 -16.13
CA ASP A 3 -29.75 -38.88 -15.01
C ASP A 3 -28.69 -37.80 -15.29
N GLU A 4 -28.99 -36.56 -14.92
CA GLU A 4 -28.02 -35.46 -14.79
C GLU A 4 -27.79 -35.18 -13.30
N ASP A 5 -27.14 -36.12 -12.60
CA ASP A 5 -26.55 -35.85 -11.28
C ASP A 5 -25.04 -35.70 -11.41
N GLY A 6 -24.64 -34.67 -12.16
CA GLY A 6 -23.33 -34.05 -12.09
C GLY A 6 -23.43 -32.80 -11.22
N GLY A 7 -23.84 -32.96 -9.96
CA GLY A 7 -24.05 -31.86 -9.03
C GLY A 7 -22.81 -30.99 -8.84
N LEU A 8 -23.03 -29.73 -8.48
CA LEU A 8 -22.04 -28.65 -8.23
C LEU A 8 -20.88 -29.00 -7.26
N PHE A 9 -20.88 -30.20 -6.67
CA PHE A 9 -19.83 -30.74 -5.79
C PHE A 9 -19.04 -31.91 -6.38
N SER A 10 -19.22 -32.22 -7.67
CA SER A 10 -18.43 -33.24 -8.38
C SER A 10 -17.04 -32.71 -8.76
N ILE A 11 -16.26 -32.30 -7.76
CA ILE A 11 -14.81 -32.18 -7.91
C ILE A 11 -14.26 -33.60 -7.73
N ALA A 12 -14.03 -34.28 -8.85
CA ALA A 12 -13.19 -35.47 -8.84
C ALA A 12 -11.74 -34.99 -8.62
N ILE A 13 -11.22 -35.19 -7.41
CA ILE A 13 -9.79 -35.09 -7.16
C ILE A 13 -9.18 -36.34 -7.78
N ASP A 14 -8.75 -36.21 -9.03
CA ASP A 14 -7.97 -37.21 -9.75
C ASP A 14 -6.56 -37.21 -9.15
N ASP A 15 -6.33 -38.12 -8.19
CA ASP A 15 -5.00 -38.41 -7.63
C ASP A 15 -4.25 -39.34 -8.60
N SER A 16 -4.15 -38.92 -9.86
CA SER A 16 -3.41 -39.64 -10.90
C SER A 16 -1.99 -39.11 -10.93
N ASP A 17 -1.10 -39.88 -10.30
CA ASP A 17 0.35 -39.79 -10.28
C ASP A 17 0.94 -39.31 -11.62
N GLU A 18 1.29 -38.02 -11.69
CA GLU A 18 2.30 -37.54 -12.63
C GLU A 18 3.66 -37.60 -11.94
N GLU A 19 4.34 -38.75 -12.10
CA GLU A 19 5.78 -38.97 -11.91
C GLU A 19 6.59 -38.06 -12.88
N GLY A 20 6.42 -36.75 -12.75
CA GLY A 20 7.17 -35.74 -13.47
C GLY A 20 8.11 -35.06 -12.50
N LEU A 21 9.30 -35.67 -12.27
CA LEU A 21 10.50 -35.09 -11.63
C LEU A 21 10.26 -33.82 -10.81
N ILE A 22 9.42 -33.91 -9.78
CA ILE A 22 9.36 -32.92 -8.72
C ILE A 22 10.67 -33.09 -7.96
N SER A 23 11.47 -32.03 -7.89
CA SER A 23 12.69 -32.08 -7.09
C SER A 23 12.33 -32.52 -5.67
N GLU A 24 13.26 -33.19 -4.97
CA GLU A 24 12.98 -33.72 -3.62
C GLU A 24 12.48 -32.62 -2.67
N GLU A 25 12.81 -31.35 -2.93
CA GLU A 25 12.27 -30.19 -2.22
C GLU A 25 10.78 -29.93 -2.50
N ALA A 26 10.32 -30.08 -3.75
CA ALA A 26 8.94 -29.89 -4.16
C ALA A 26 8.02 -31.04 -3.70
N ALA A 27 8.53 -32.27 -3.63
CA ALA A 27 7.83 -33.39 -3.03
C ALA A 27 7.63 -33.20 -1.51
N LYS A 28 8.66 -32.74 -0.79
CA LYS A 28 8.57 -32.38 0.63
C LYS A 28 7.69 -31.16 0.90
N ALA A 29 7.55 -30.26 -0.07
CA ALA A 29 6.63 -29.12 0.02
C ALA A 29 5.15 -29.54 -0.10
N LYS A 30 4.84 -30.63 -0.82
CA LYS A 30 3.47 -31.18 -0.90
C LYS A 30 3.01 -31.85 0.42
N GLU A 31 3.94 -32.41 1.20
CA GLU A 31 3.63 -33.00 2.53
C GLU A 31 3.53 -31.96 3.65
N ARG A 32 4.03 -30.75 3.43
CA ARG A 32 3.99 -29.68 4.43
C ARG A 32 2.67 -28.93 4.30
N PRO A 33 1.95 -28.68 5.42
CA PRO A 33 0.79 -27.82 5.38
C PRO A 33 1.20 -26.43 4.86
N ARG A 34 0.27 -25.75 4.19
CA ARG A 34 0.49 -24.44 3.53
C ARG A 34 1.06 -23.36 4.46
N ASP A 35 0.91 -23.56 5.76
CA ASP A 35 1.32 -22.63 6.82
C ASP A 35 2.58 -23.13 7.57
N TRP A 36 3.25 -24.16 7.05
CA TRP A 36 4.45 -24.70 7.68
C TRP A 36 5.64 -23.77 7.48
N GLN A 37 6.32 -23.45 8.58
CA GLN A 37 7.59 -22.72 8.62
C GLN A 37 8.54 -23.48 9.54
N SER A 38 9.80 -23.61 9.16
CA SER A 38 10.82 -24.20 10.05
C SER A 38 11.16 -23.24 11.19
N GLU A 39 11.63 -23.77 12.32
CA GLU A 39 12.07 -22.96 13.47
C GLU A 39 13.22 -22.03 13.09
N GLU A 40 14.12 -22.46 12.20
CA GLU A 40 15.26 -21.65 11.74
C GLU A 40 14.78 -20.42 10.95
N GLU A 41 13.87 -20.62 9.98
CA GLU A 41 13.23 -19.53 9.22
C GLU A 41 12.42 -18.61 10.13
N PHE A 42 11.77 -19.14 11.17
CA PHE A 42 11.05 -18.33 12.15
C PHE A 42 11.99 -17.45 12.98
N GLN A 43 13.13 -17.99 13.43
CA GLN A 43 14.11 -17.21 14.18
C GLN A 43 14.79 -16.14 13.31
N GLU A 44 15.09 -16.43 12.05
CA GLU A 44 15.59 -15.43 11.08
C GLU A 44 14.56 -14.32 10.83
N LEU A 45 13.30 -14.70 10.62
CA LEU A 45 12.20 -13.75 10.45
C LEU A 45 12.05 -12.89 11.70
N ARG A 46 12.07 -13.50 12.89
CA ARG A 46 11.96 -12.79 14.17
C ARG A 46 13.14 -11.84 14.39
N ALA A 47 14.36 -12.25 14.05
CA ALA A 47 15.55 -11.42 14.18
C ALA A 47 15.50 -10.20 13.24
N THR A 48 14.91 -10.37 12.05
CA THR A 48 14.82 -9.33 11.02
C THR A 48 13.54 -8.49 11.16
N TYR A 49 12.52 -9.02 11.84
CA TYR A 49 11.22 -8.38 11.95
C TYR A 49 11.32 -7.05 12.67
N ARG A 50 10.87 -6.00 11.99
CA ARG A 50 10.64 -4.69 12.57
C ARG A 50 9.18 -4.34 12.37
N VAL A 51 8.54 -3.90 13.45
CA VAL A 51 7.20 -3.32 13.35
C VAL A 51 7.29 -2.13 12.41
N ASN A 52 6.43 -2.10 11.40
CA ASN A 52 6.29 -0.92 10.56
C ASN A 52 5.66 0.18 11.41
N VAL A 53 6.48 1.12 11.88
CA VAL A 53 6.01 2.30 12.60
C VAL A 53 5.84 3.41 11.58
N GLN A 54 4.60 3.85 11.39
CA GLN A 54 4.28 4.92 10.46
C GLN A 54 4.51 6.27 11.18
N ASP A 55 5.74 6.77 11.13
CA ASP A 55 6.18 8.01 11.81
C ASP A 55 5.84 9.31 11.05
N GLY A 56 5.00 9.20 10.02
CA GLY A 56 4.58 10.32 9.18
C GLY A 56 5.68 10.82 8.24
N ASP A 57 6.52 9.92 7.74
CA ASP A 57 7.58 10.23 6.76
C ASP A 57 7.16 9.94 5.31
N ILE A 58 5.89 9.63 5.06
CA ILE A 58 5.34 9.40 3.71
C ILE A 58 5.56 10.63 2.81
N TRP A 59 5.52 11.84 3.36
CA TRP A 59 5.79 13.05 2.57
C TRP A 59 7.22 13.10 2.01
N GLN A 60 8.18 12.38 2.61
CA GLN A 60 9.57 12.31 2.14
C GLN A 60 9.73 11.36 0.95
N THR A 61 8.86 10.35 0.83
CA THR A 61 8.89 9.39 -0.27
C THR A 61 8.22 9.92 -1.53
N ILE A 62 7.48 11.04 -1.43
CA ILE A 62 6.80 11.67 -2.55
C ILE A 62 7.75 12.64 -3.25
N GLU A 63 8.13 12.30 -4.47
CA GLU A 63 8.94 13.19 -5.32
C GLU A 63 8.07 14.33 -5.88
N LEU A 64 8.47 15.56 -5.58
CA LEU A 64 7.84 16.78 -6.09
C LEU A 64 8.81 17.54 -7.02
N PRO A 65 8.32 18.22 -8.07
CA PRO A 65 6.92 18.30 -8.50
C PRO A 65 6.42 16.97 -9.09
N LEU A 66 5.12 16.70 -8.97
CA LEU A 66 4.50 15.48 -9.51
C LEU A 66 4.83 15.40 -11.01
N ALA A 67 5.59 14.38 -11.39
CA ALA A 67 6.09 14.23 -12.74
C ALA A 67 4.95 13.91 -13.72
N ALA A 68 4.33 14.94 -14.28
CA ALA A 68 3.67 14.89 -15.58
C ALA A 68 3.42 16.31 -16.08
N VAL A 69 4.21 16.70 -17.09
CA VAL A 69 4.07 17.98 -17.80
C VAL A 69 2.74 18.05 -18.57
N ASP A 70 2.04 16.95 -18.80
CA ASP A 70 0.81 16.92 -19.63
C ASP A 70 -0.27 15.88 -19.22
N GLN A 71 -0.14 15.20 -18.07
CA GLN A 71 -1.12 14.19 -17.64
C GLN A 71 -1.53 14.36 -16.17
N LYS A 72 -2.82 14.20 -15.91
CA LYS A 72 -3.35 14.14 -14.54
C LYS A 72 -2.69 13.01 -13.78
N THR A 73 -2.25 13.29 -12.56
CA THR A 73 -1.70 12.27 -11.66
C THR A 73 -2.73 11.18 -11.40
N SER A 74 -2.26 9.94 -11.22
CA SER A 74 -3.14 8.82 -10.91
C SER A 74 -3.83 9.03 -9.56
N LYS A 75 -5.09 8.57 -9.43
CA LYS A 75 -5.84 8.62 -8.17
C LYS A 75 -5.09 8.05 -6.96
N PRO A 76 -4.37 6.92 -7.03
CA PRO A 76 -3.63 6.41 -5.87
C PRO A 76 -2.52 7.38 -5.42
N ALA A 77 -1.77 7.96 -6.36
CA ALA A 77 -0.72 8.92 -6.01
C ALA A 77 -1.28 10.21 -5.37
N LEU A 78 -2.47 10.66 -5.80
CA LEU A 78 -3.17 11.78 -5.15
C LEU A 78 -3.64 11.45 -3.73
N GLN A 79 -4.11 10.21 -3.50
CA GLN A 79 -4.48 9.74 -2.16
C GLN A 79 -3.27 9.64 -1.23
N GLU A 80 -2.14 9.10 -1.71
CA GLU A 80 -0.90 9.06 -0.93
C GLU A 80 -0.42 10.46 -0.53
N LEU A 81 -0.54 11.42 -1.44
CA LEU A 81 -0.19 12.81 -1.17
C LEU A 81 -1.09 13.44 -0.10
N LEU A 82 -2.40 13.26 -0.23
CA LEU A 82 -3.34 13.73 0.79
C LEU A 82 -3.04 13.08 2.14
N HIS A 83 -2.81 11.76 2.13
CA HIS A 83 -2.50 11.01 3.34
C HIS A 83 -1.24 11.54 4.02
N ALA A 84 -0.18 11.84 3.25
CA ALA A 84 1.05 12.42 3.78
C ALA A 84 0.81 13.76 4.51
N VAL A 85 -0.05 14.64 3.97
CA VAL A 85 -0.43 15.91 4.63
C VAL A 85 -1.25 15.63 5.91
N GLU A 86 -2.16 14.67 5.85
CA GLU A 86 -3.00 14.29 6.99
C GLU A 86 -2.18 13.71 8.13
N GLU A 87 -1.24 12.82 7.85
CA GLU A 87 -0.33 12.26 8.86
C GLU A 87 0.45 13.35 9.57
N LEU A 88 1.06 14.27 8.81
CA LEU A 88 1.76 15.42 9.39
C LEU A 88 0.83 16.28 10.27
N TYR A 89 -0.41 16.50 9.84
CA TYR A 89 -1.40 17.23 10.63
C TYR A 89 -1.76 16.50 11.94
N PHE A 90 -1.98 15.17 11.89
CA PHE A 90 -2.32 14.37 13.07
C PHE A 90 -1.15 14.23 14.05
N LEU A 91 0.08 14.16 13.53
CA LEU A 91 1.32 14.21 14.33
C LEU A 91 1.65 15.62 14.85
N ARG A 92 0.80 16.61 14.59
CA ARG A 92 0.98 18.02 14.97
C ARG A 92 2.22 18.69 14.38
N ARG A 93 2.79 18.11 13.31
CA ARG A 93 3.89 18.69 12.51
C ARG A 93 3.31 19.73 11.54
N PHE A 94 2.66 20.78 12.09
CA PHE A 94 1.88 21.73 11.30
C PHE A 94 2.71 22.55 10.31
N GLU A 95 3.96 22.88 10.65
CA GLU A 95 4.87 23.62 9.77
C GLU A 95 5.21 22.80 8.53
N GLU A 96 5.54 21.52 8.73
CA GLU A 96 5.86 20.59 7.66
C GLU A 96 4.64 20.28 6.80
N ALA A 97 3.47 20.07 7.43
CA ALA A 97 2.20 19.87 6.73
C ALA A 97 1.85 21.06 5.83
N ALA A 98 1.93 22.29 6.36
CA ALA A 98 1.66 23.51 5.59
C ALA A 98 2.69 23.71 4.48
N GLY A 99 3.98 23.50 4.78
CA GLY A 99 5.06 23.65 3.82
C GLY A 99 5.00 22.61 2.69
N PHE A 100 4.59 21.39 2.99
CA PHE A 100 4.40 20.33 2.00
C PHE A 100 3.17 20.61 1.14
N ALA A 101 2.01 20.90 1.75
CA ALA A 101 0.79 21.25 1.02
C ALA A 101 1.02 22.43 0.06
N ARG A 102 1.73 23.47 0.51
CA ARG A 102 2.09 24.61 -0.32
C ARG A 102 3.01 24.24 -1.48
N ARG A 103 4.05 23.43 -1.25
CA ARG A 103 4.96 22.96 -2.31
C ARG A 103 4.21 22.18 -3.39
N VAL A 104 3.21 21.39 -3.01
CA VAL A 104 2.36 20.66 -3.95
C VAL A 104 1.49 21.62 -4.76
N LEU A 105 0.82 22.57 -4.08
CA LEU A 105 -0.04 23.57 -4.74
C LEU A 105 0.76 24.49 -5.68
N ASP A 106 1.99 24.88 -5.32
CA ASP A 106 2.81 25.76 -6.15
C ASP A 106 3.47 25.01 -7.33
N GLY A 107 3.90 23.76 -7.12
CA GLY A 107 4.70 23.02 -8.10
C GLY A 107 3.93 22.02 -8.97
N SER A 108 2.74 21.58 -8.54
CA SER A 108 2.01 20.47 -9.17
C SER A 108 0.53 20.77 -9.43
N ASP A 109 0.11 22.05 -9.38
CA ASP A 109 -1.31 22.44 -9.45
C ASP A 109 -2.06 21.85 -10.66
N ALA A 110 -1.40 21.80 -11.82
CA ALA A 110 -1.98 21.32 -13.07
C ALA A 110 -2.24 19.81 -13.09
N ALA A 111 -1.54 19.05 -12.24
CA ALA A 111 -1.66 17.60 -12.14
C ALA A 111 -2.72 17.15 -11.12
N LEU A 112 -3.20 18.07 -10.27
CA LEU A 112 -4.20 17.83 -9.23
C LEU A 112 -5.63 17.88 -9.79
N ASP A 113 -6.50 17.03 -9.26
CA ASP A 113 -7.93 17.22 -9.40
C ASP A 113 -8.45 18.33 -8.47
N ARG A 114 -9.67 18.81 -8.76
CA ARG A 114 -10.29 19.93 -8.06
C ARG A 114 -10.53 19.65 -6.57
N ASP A 115 -10.83 18.41 -6.20
CA ASP A 115 -11.18 18.05 -4.82
C ASP A 115 -9.91 17.93 -3.98
N THR A 116 -8.87 17.28 -4.52
CA THR A 116 -7.55 17.21 -3.91
C THR A 116 -6.97 18.60 -3.66
N ARG A 117 -7.06 19.51 -4.63
CA ARG A 117 -6.64 20.91 -4.45
C ARG A 117 -7.37 21.60 -3.30
N GLN A 118 -8.69 21.50 -3.25
CA GLN A 118 -9.49 22.10 -2.16
C GLN A 118 -9.13 21.53 -0.79
N LEU A 119 -8.90 20.21 -0.69
CA LEU A 119 -8.48 19.58 0.56
C LEU A 119 -7.10 20.06 1.01
N LEU A 120 -6.14 20.14 0.09
CA LEU A 120 -4.79 20.63 0.39
C LEU A 120 -4.81 22.07 0.91
N THR A 121 -5.55 22.98 0.24
CA THR A 121 -5.71 24.36 0.71
C THR A 121 -6.34 24.40 2.10
N ARG A 122 -7.38 23.59 2.35
CA ARG A 122 -8.03 23.52 3.67
C ARG A 122 -7.06 23.03 4.76
N TYR A 123 -6.23 22.03 4.46
CA TYR A 123 -5.24 21.53 5.41
C TYR A 123 -4.13 22.55 5.66
N GLU A 124 -3.67 23.26 4.62
CA GLU A 124 -2.72 24.36 4.77
C GLU A 124 -3.26 25.44 5.71
N ASP A 125 -4.50 25.90 5.49
CA ASP A 125 -5.15 26.92 6.33
C ASP A 125 -5.31 26.45 7.78
N LYS A 126 -5.75 25.19 7.98
CA LYS A 126 -5.84 24.59 9.32
C LYS A 126 -4.48 24.56 10.00
N CYS A 127 -3.42 24.14 9.32
CA CYS A 127 -2.07 24.09 9.88
C CYS A 127 -1.60 25.50 10.27
N ARG A 128 -1.78 26.50 9.38
CA ARG A 128 -1.44 27.89 9.66
C ARG A 128 -2.20 28.46 10.86
N GLY A 129 -3.50 28.17 10.98
CA GLY A 129 -4.29 28.54 12.15
C GLY A 129 -3.84 27.88 13.46
N ARG A 130 -3.18 26.71 13.38
CA ARG A 130 -2.61 26.00 14.55
C ARG A 130 -1.21 26.48 14.90
N MET A 131 -0.47 27.03 13.95
CA MET A 131 0.83 27.69 14.18
C MET A 131 0.69 29.13 14.68
N GLY A 132 -0.45 29.78 14.43
CA GLY A 132 -0.72 31.18 14.75
C GLY A 132 -1.42 31.45 16.10
N ASN A 133 -1.17 30.64 17.13
CA ASN A 133 -1.57 30.93 18.52
C ASN A 133 -0.36 30.81 19.46
#